data_AF-A0A7J4KJ84-F1
#
_entry.id   AF-A0A7J4KJ84-F1
#
_cell.length_a   1.000
_cell.length_b   1.000
_cell.length_c   1.000
_cell.angle_alpha   90.00
_cell.angle_beta   90.00
_cell.angle_gamma   90.00
#
_symmetry.space_group_name_H-M   'P 1'
#
loop_
_entity.id
_entity.type
_entity.pdbx_description
1 polymer ?
#
loop_
_entity_poly.entity_id
_entity_poly.type
_entity_poly.pdbx_seq_one_letter_code
_entity_poly.pdbx_strand_id
1 'polypeptide(L)'
;MATIEEEIIHWWKDEKGESHRNALRLESEPASEPNGFPRDGVITLRIMNSVAQQAIKLSPDEALRISTQLLSVAKDLMNQKRQMWNHHDD
;
A
#
# COMPACT_ATOMS: atom_id res chain seq x y z
N MET A 1 -5.90 12.16 -2.94
CA MET A 1 -6.67 11.22 -2.09
C MET A 1 -6.09 9.84 -2.38
N ALA A 2 -5.66 9.11 -1.34
CA ALA A 2 -4.98 7.83 -1.54
C ALA A 2 -5.94 6.77 -2.11
N THR A 3 -5.49 6.03 -3.10
CA THR A 3 -6.18 4.89 -3.69
C THR A 3 -5.86 3.63 -2.88
N ILE A 4 -6.86 2.82 -2.55
CA ILE A 4 -6.65 1.53 -1.88
C ILE A 4 -6.42 0.48 -2.96
N GLU A 5 -5.24 -0.14 -2.95
CA GLU A 5 -4.82 -1.13 -3.95
C GLU A 5 -5.13 -2.56 -3.54
N GLU A 6 -4.97 -2.87 -2.24
CA GLU A 6 -5.20 -4.20 -1.68
C GLU A 6 -5.44 -4.09 -0.17
N GLU A 7 -6.26 -4.99 0.39
CA GLU A 7 -6.47 -5.09 1.84
C GLU A 7 -6.63 -6.56 2.27
N ILE A 8 -5.81 -6.96 3.25
CA ILE A 8 -5.92 -8.24 3.95
C ILE A 8 -6.50 -7.98 5.33
N ILE A 9 -7.57 -8.70 5.68
CA ILE A 9 -8.22 -8.62 6.99
C ILE A 9 -8.14 -9.98 7.67
N HIS A 10 -7.60 -10.00 8.89
CA HIS A 10 -7.62 -11.16 9.76
C HIS A 10 -8.45 -10.87 11.01
N TRP A 11 -9.34 -11.82 11.33
CA TRP A 11 -10.13 -11.82 12.55
C TRP A 11 -9.62 -12.91 13.48
N TRP A 12 -9.51 -12.58 14.76
CA TRP A 12 -9.09 -13.54 15.78
C TRP A 12 -9.76 -13.21 17.11
N LYS A 13 -9.77 -14.19 18.02
CA LYS A 13 -10.28 -14.01 19.38
C LYS A 13 -9.13 -14.16 20.37
N ASP A 14 -9.11 -13.31 21.38
CA ASP A 14 -8.14 -13.43 22.47
C ASP A 14 -8.55 -14.51 23.48
N GLU A 15 -7.73 -14.68 24.52
CA GLU A 15 -7.97 -15.65 25.61
C GLU A 15 -9.23 -15.34 26.42
N LYS A 16 -9.75 -14.11 26.36
CA LYS A 16 -10.98 -13.66 27.02
C LYS A 16 -12.20 -13.80 26.10
N GLY A 17 -12.00 -14.21 24.84
CA GLY A 17 -13.05 -14.34 23.83
C GLY A 17 -13.42 -13.02 23.15
N GLU A 18 -12.68 -11.94 23.39
CA GLU A 18 -12.86 -10.67 22.69
C GLU A 18 -12.40 -10.81 21.23
N SER A 19 -13.19 -10.25 20.31
CA SER A 19 -12.88 -10.31 18.88
C SER A 19 -12.02 -9.13 18.46
N HIS A 20 -10.92 -9.42 17.79
CA HIS A 20 -9.96 -8.43 17.29
C HIS A 20 -9.88 -8.49 15.78
N ARG A 21 -9.47 -7.36 15.20
CA ARG A 21 -9.28 -7.19 13.76
C ARG A 21 -7.88 -6.66 13.50
N ASN A 22 -7.15 -7.38 12.66
CA ASN A 22 -5.90 -6.90 12.07
C ASN A 22 -6.15 -6.67 10.60
N ALA A 23 -5.65 -5.57 10.05
CA ALA A 23 -5.70 -5.31 8.64
C ALA A 23 -4.36 -4.79 8.13
N LEU A 24 -3.90 -5.35 7.02
CA LEU A 24 -2.80 -4.82 6.23
C LEU A 24 -3.38 -4.24 4.95
N ARG A 25 -3.14 -2.96 4.71
CA ARG A 25 -3.65 -2.25 3.54
C ARG A 25 -2.51 -1.64 2.75
N LEU A 26 -2.56 -1.82 1.44
CA LEU A 26 -1.71 -1.14 0.49
C LEU A 26 -2.47 0.08 -0.07
N GLU A 27 -1.91 1.26 0.13
CA GLU A 27 -2.44 2.52 -0.38
C GLU A 27 -1.43 3.15 -1.34
N SER A 28 -1.90 3.79 -2.41
CA SER A 28 -1.07 4.51 -3.37
C SER A 28 -1.54 5.96 -3.50
N GLU A 29 -0.58 6.85 -3.71
CA GLU A 29 -0.82 8.22 -4.13
C GLU A 29 -0.07 8.44 -5.44
N PRO A 30 -0.74 9.01 -6.46
CA PRO A 30 -0.14 9.18 -7.79
C PRO A 30 1.07 10.10 -7.73
N ALA A 31 1.94 9.99 -8.74
CA ALA A 31 2.98 10.98 -8.96
C ALA A 31 2.34 12.38 -9.11
N SER A 32 3.08 13.41 -8.71
CA SER A 32 2.57 14.79 -8.73
C SER A 32 3.62 15.73 -9.30
N GLU A 33 3.18 16.90 -9.76
CA GLU A 33 4.05 17.91 -10.35
C GLU A 33 3.93 19.26 -9.63
N PRO A 34 4.29 19.34 -8.34
CA PRO A 34 4.28 20.60 -7.62
C PRO A 34 5.36 21.52 -8.18
N ASN A 35 4.96 22.72 -8.61
CA ASN A 35 5.83 23.77 -9.17
C ASN A 35 6.58 23.35 -10.46
N GLY A 36 5.99 22.48 -11.30
CA GLY A 36 6.60 22.08 -12.57
C GLY A 36 7.77 21.10 -12.43
N PHE A 37 7.86 20.40 -11.30
CA PHE A 37 8.86 19.37 -11.08
C PHE A 37 8.19 18.03 -10.74
N PRO A 38 8.36 16.99 -11.57
CA PRO A 38 7.80 15.68 -11.29
C PRO A 38 8.35 15.06 -10.00
N ARG A 39 7.43 14.70 -9.09
CA ARG A 39 7.68 14.01 -7.83
C ARG A 39 7.17 12.58 -7.90
N ASP A 40 7.86 11.68 -7.20
CA ASP A 40 7.43 10.30 -7.09
C ASP A 40 6.04 10.21 -6.44
N GLY A 41 5.25 9.24 -6.88
CA GLY A 41 4.09 8.80 -6.12
C GLY A 41 4.52 8.14 -4.81
N VAL A 42 3.59 8.02 -3.87
CA VAL A 42 3.85 7.45 -2.55
C VAL A 42 3.10 6.13 -2.42
N ILE A 43 3.76 5.11 -1.87
CA ILE A 43 3.12 3.87 -1.46
C ILE A 43 3.14 3.79 0.06
N THR A 44 1.97 3.57 0.65
CA THR A 44 1.80 3.39 2.09
C THR A 44 1.35 1.96 2.39
N LEU A 45 2.17 1.21 3.14
CA LEU A 45 1.71 0.00 3.82
C LEU A 45 1.16 0.37 5.19
N ARG A 46 -0.16 0.26 5.37
CA ARG A 46 -0.83 0.55 6.64
C ARG A 46 -1.11 -0.74 7.38
N ILE A 47 -0.59 -0.84 8.60
CA ILE A 47 -0.93 -1.90 9.55
C ILE A 47 -1.92 -1.31 10.54
N MET A 48 -3.18 -1.75 10.46
CA MET A 48 -4.24 -1.41 11.39
C MET A 48 -4.42 -2.58 12.34
N ASN A 49 -4.15 -2.36 13.63
CA ASN A 49 -4.29 -3.37 14.64
C ASN A 49 -5.11 -2.80 15.80
N SER A 50 -6.12 -3.54 16.25
CA SER A 50 -6.86 -3.16 17.47
C SER A 50 -6.02 -3.32 18.74
N VAL A 51 -4.86 -3.99 18.66
CA VAL A 51 -3.90 -4.22 19.73
C VAL A 51 -2.50 -3.76 19.28
N ALA A 52 -1.92 -2.77 19.95
CA ALA A 52 -0.74 -2.02 19.49
C ALA A 52 0.57 -2.81 19.26
N GLN A 53 0.66 -4.08 19.65
CA GLN A 53 1.93 -4.85 19.66
C GLN A 53 1.89 -6.19 18.91
N GLN A 54 0.87 -6.47 18.10
CA GLN A 54 0.85 -7.71 17.33
C GLN A 54 1.30 -7.53 15.88
N ALA A 55 2.19 -8.42 15.44
CA ALA A 55 2.56 -8.57 14.03
C ALA A 55 1.40 -9.19 13.24
N ILE A 56 1.21 -8.76 11.99
CA ILE A 56 0.33 -9.48 11.06
C ILE A 56 1.08 -10.70 10.53
N LYS A 57 0.46 -11.88 10.63
CA LYS A 57 1.00 -13.13 10.09
C LYS A 57 0.31 -13.39 8.76
N LEU A 58 1.07 -13.42 7.67
CA LEU A 58 0.53 -13.72 6.36
C LEU A 58 0.77 -15.19 6.02
N SER A 59 -0.21 -15.82 5.39
CA SER A 59 0.01 -17.07 4.68
C SER A 59 0.94 -16.85 3.47
N PRO A 60 1.59 -17.90 2.94
CA PRO A 60 2.43 -17.75 1.75
C PRO A 60 1.70 -17.14 0.54
N ASP A 61 0.42 -17.48 0.34
CA ASP A 61 -0.41 -16.94 -0.74
C ASP A 61 -0.67 -15.43 -0.56
N GLU A 62 -1.05 -15.03 0.65
CA GLU A 62 -1.26 -13.62 1.01
C GLU A 62 0.01 -12.78 0.87
N ALA A 63 1.15 -13.34 1.29
CA ALA A 63 2.45 -12.68 1.14
C ALA A 63 2.82 -12.51 -0.34
N LEU A 64 2.59 -13.53 -1.17
CA LEU A 64 2.82 -13.47 -2.60
C LEU A 64 1.90 -12.42 -3.27
N ARG A 65 0.61 -12.40 -2.90
CA ARG A 65 -0.38 -11.48 -3.44
C ARG A 65 -0.03 -10.02 -3.15
N ILE A 66 0.23 -9.67 -1.88
CA ILE A 66 0.65 -8.31 -1.49
C ILE A 66 1.94 -7.91 -2.19
N SER A 67 2.93 -8.80 -2.25
CA SER A 67 4.23 -8.48 -2.87
C SER A 67 4.08 -8.22 -4.38
N THR A 68 3.23 -9.00 -5.06
CA THR A 68 2.95 -8.83 -6.48
C THR A 68 2.20 -7.52 -6.74
N GLN A 69 1.20 -7.20 -5.91
CA GLN A 69 0.48 -5.93 -6.02
C GLN A 69 1.41 -4.75 -5.77
N LEU A 70 2.23 -4.81 -4.72
CA LEU A 70 3.23 -3.78 -4.39
C LEU A 70 4.18 -3.55 -5.57
N LEU A 71 4.68 -4.63 -6.19
CA LEU A 71 5.54 -4.53 -7.36
C LEU A 71 4.84 -3.85 -8.55
N SER A 72 3.58 -4.20 -8.80
CA SER A 72 2.78 -3.61 -9.89
C SER A 72 2.61 -2.11 -9.69
N VAL A 73 2.10 -1.70 -8.53
CA VAL A 73 1.84 -0.30 -8.19
C VAL A 73 3.12 0.53 -8.23
N ALA A 74 4.24 -0.01 -7.71
CA ALA A 74 5.52 0.68 -7.78
C ALA A 74 5.98 0.96 -9.22
N LYS A 75 5.83 -0.01 -10.12
CA LYS A 75 6.16 0.18 -11.55
C LYS A 75 5.29 1.26 -12.19
N ASP A 76 3.99 1.27 -11.88
CA ASP A 76 3.05 2.24 -12.44
C ASP A 76 3.39 3.67 -11.99
N LEU A 77 3.67 3.88 -10.69
CA LEU A 77 4.06 5.19 -10.17
C LEU A 77 5.40 5.69 -10.74
N MET A 78 6.37 4.80 -10.91
CA MET A 78 7.64 5.15 -11.56
C MET A 78 7.42 5.57 -13.02
N ASN A 79 6.54 4.87 -13.73
CA ASN A 79 6.21 5.21 -15.12
C ASN A 79 5.45 6.54 -15.22
N GLN A 80 4.51 6.82 -14.30
CA GLN A 80 3.81 8.12 -14.24
C GLN A 80 4.82 9.28 -14.15
N LYS A 81 5.77 9.20 -13.22
CA LYS A 81 6.82 10.23 -13.09
C LYS A 81 7.66 10.36 -14.36
N ARG A 82 8.03 9.24 -15.00
CA ARG A 82 8.80 9.27 -16.25
C ARG A 82 8.02 9.96 -17.37
N GLN A 83 6.72 9.70 -17.48
CA GLN A 83 5.85 10.35 -18.47
C GLN A 83 5.77 11.86 -18.26
N MET A 84 5.70 12.32 -17.00
CA MET A 84 5.71 13.74 -16.66
C MET A 84 7.02 14.42 -17.08
N TRP A 85 8.17 13.78 -16.83
CA TRP A 85 9.46 14.29 -17.33
C TRP A 85 9.51 14.40 -18.86
N ASN A 86 9.03 13.38 -19.57
CA ASN A 86 9.05 13.38 -21.03
C ASN A 86 8.14 14.47 -21.63
N HIS A 87 6.98 14.75 -21.01
CA HIS A 87 6.10 15.85 -21.45
C HIS A 87 6.69 17.24 -21.21
N HIS A 88 7.70 17.35 -20.34
CA HIS A 88 8.40 18.60 -20.08
C HIS A 88 9.52 18.90 -21.10
N ASP A 89 9.98 17.88 -21.84
CA ASP A 89 11.04 17.98 -22.85
C ASP A 89 10.50 18.24 -24.28
N ASP A 90 9.19 18.04 -24.51
CA ASP A 90 8.47 18.33 -25.78
C ASP A 90 7.86 19.74 -25.81
#